data_AF-A0A7E5WC29-F1
#
_entry.id   AF-A0A7E5WC29-F1
#
_cell.length_a   1.000
_cell.length_b   1.000
_cell.length_c   1.000
_cell.angle_alpha   90.00
_cell.angle_beta   90.00
_cell.angle_gamma   90.00
#
_symmetry.space_group_name_H-M   'P 1'
#
loop_
_entity.id
_entity.type
_entity.pdbx_description
1 polymer ?
#
loop_
_entity_poly.entity_id
_entity_poly.type
_entity_poly.pdbx_seq_one_letter_code
_entity_poly.pdbx_strand_id
1 'polypeptide(L)'
;MNYIFGNNVPCVLLMTLVILANAQRRDVDVHELERQNKITKQILEAFIQKKLGLKSNMPRAPSILDILPMKMTTPATTRMPDIVEELEEDQDLENLENLENQHLKDIPEPHELSEDDSLQSVESEQIDSIYNTQECSSCNDDELGVTRWTMPLLKSGEKKYYLGIFFKANWFKAQQYCRFHGMHLASISSQQENDKLEQYVKDSGYGREHFWTSGTDLAEEGNFFWMANGRPLTFVNWNAGEPNNFRYENGEEENCLELWNRDDKGLKWNDSPCSFETYFICEVRSD
;
A
#
# COMPACT_ATOMS: atom_id res chain seq x y z
N MET A 1 -39.72 41.59 -20.90
CA MET A 1 -39.96 42.06 -19.51
C MET A 1 -39.79 40.85 -18.60
N ASN A 2 -38.58 40.63 -18.09
CA ASN A 2 -38.05 41.14 -16.81
C ASN A 2 -38.64 40.35 -15.62
N TYR A 3 -37.87 39.42 -15.03
CA TYR A 3 -37.10 39.55 -13.76
C TYR A 3 -38.05 39.55 -12.53
N ILE A 4 -37.90 38.75 -11.47
CA ILE A 4 -36.77 38.65 -10.53
C ILE A 4 -36.82 37.34 -9.68
N PHE A 5 -35.62 36.88 -9.34
CA PHE A 5 -35.13 35.86 -8.40
C PHE A 5 -35.75 35.82 -6.97
N GLY A 6 -35.63 34.67 -6.29
CA GLY A 6 -35.80 34.60 -4.83
C GLY A 6 -35.51 33.24 -4.18
N ASN A 7 -34.25 33.06 -3.75
CA ASN A 7 -33.80 32.29 -2.57
C ASN A 7 -33.86 30.74 -2.56
N ASN A 8 -32.78 30.10 -2.99
CA ASN A 8 -32.25 28.90 -2.32
C ASN A 8 -30.73 28.70 -2.55
N VAL A 9 -29.97 29.78 -2.30
CA VAL A 9 -28.51 29.81 -2.41
C VAL A 9 -27.73 29.48 -1.10
N PRO A 10 -28.31 29.10 0.07
CA PRO A 10 -27.46 28.87 1.25
C PRO A 10 -26.75 27.51 1.26
N CYS A 11 -27.24 26.47 0.57
CA CYS A 11 -26.68 25.12 0.68
C CYS A 11 -25.44 24.87 -0.21
N VAL A 12 -25.44 25.41 -1.43
CA VAL A 12 -24.29 25.25 -2.36
C VAL A 12 -23.11 26.10 -1.89
N LEU A 13 -23.38 27.29 -1.34
CA LEU A 13 -22.37 28.18 -0.79
C LEU A 13 -21.75 27.63 0.51
N LEU A 14 -22.53 26.94 1.35
CA LEU A 14 -22.00 26.23 2.52
C LEU A 14 -21.16 25.00 2.12
N MET A 15 -21.57 24.25 1.10
CA MET A 15 -20.77 23.13 0.58
C MET A 15 -19.46 23.60 -0.06
N THR A 16 -19.47 24.70 -0.84
CA THR A 16 -18.24 25.25 -1.40
C THR A 16 -17.36 25.86 -0.32
N LEU A 17 -17.92 26.50 0.71
CA LEU A 17 -17.15 26.99 1.86
C LEU A 17 -16.59 25.87 2.73
N VAL A 18 -17.27 24.72 2.86
CA VAL A 18 -16.75 23.53 3.56
C VAL A 18 -15.70 22.81 2.70
N ILE A 19 -15.82 22.81 1.37
CA ILE A 19 -14.79 22.31 0.46
C ILE A 19 -13.58 23.25 0.44
N LEU A 20 -13.77 24.58 0.50
CA LEU A 20 -12.70 25.58 0.63
C LEU A 20 -12.06 25.53 2.02
N ALA A 21 -12.84 25.37 3.10
CA ALA A 21 -12.33 25.21 4.46
C ALA A 21 -11.64 23.86 4.69
N ASN A 22 -12.07 22.78 4.01
CA ASN A 22 -11.37 21.50 3.98
C ASN A 22 -10.27 21.43 2.91
N ALA A 23 -10.19 22.39 1.98
CA ALA A 23 -9.05 22.61 1.10
C ALA A 23 -7.94 23.44 1.78
N GLN A 24 -8.24 24.08 2.92
CA GLN A 24 -7.26 24.47 3.94
C GLN A 24 -6.76 23.24 4.73
N ARG A 25 -6.51 22.16 3.98
CA ARG A 25 -6.04 20.85 4.39
C ARG A 25 -4.53 20.94 4.52
N ARG A 26 -4.04 20.86 5.75
CA ARG A 26 -2.62 20.70 6.13
C ARG A 26 -1.75 21.81 5.55
N ASP A 27 -1.20 22.67 6.41
CA ASP A 27 0.02 23.43 6.07
C ASP A 27 1.12 22.41 5.73
N VAL A 28 1.15 21.95 4.48
CA VAL A 28 2.29 21.29 3.89
C VAL A 28 3.23 22.43 3.63
N ASP A 29 4.15 22.64 4.56
CA ASP A 29 5.23 23.59 4.37
C ASP A 29 6.01 23.20 3.10
N VAL A 30 5.72 23.92 2.02
CA VAL A 30 6.30 23.69 0.69
C VAL A 30 7.83 23.79 0.77
N HIS A 31 8.36 24.63 1.67
CA HIS A 31 9.80 24.75 1.88
C HIS A 31 10.40 23.55 2.59
N GLU A 32 9.72 22.97 3.60
CA GLU A 32 10.17 21.72 4.21
C GLU A 32 10.05 20.55 3.22
N LEU A 33 9.01 20.52 2.38
CA LEU A 33 8.87 19.50 1.35
C LEU A 33 9.97 19.59 0.28
N GLU A 34 10.29 20.80 -0.20
CA GLU A 34 11.42 21.04 -1.12
C GLU A 34 12.76 20.64 -0.49
N ARG A 35 12.95 20.94 0.80
CA ARG A 35 14.13 20.54 1.58
C ARG A 35 14.25 19.02 1.66
N GLN A 36 13.17 18.32 2.01
CA GLN A 36 13.15 16.85 2.11
C GLN A 36 13.36 16.19 0.75
N ASN A 37 12.79 16.74 -0.32
CA ASN A 37 13.01 16.26 -1.69
C ASN A 37 14.48 16.41 -2.11
N LYS A 38 15.12 17.53 -1.77
CA LYS A 38 16.56 17.75 -2.04
C LYS A 38 17.45 16.77 -1.28
N ILE A 39 17.15 16.49 -0.01
CA ILE A 39 17.88 15.52 0.82
C ILE A 39 17.72 14.10 0.26
N THR A 40 16.49 13.72 -0.09
CA THR A 40 16.18 12.40 -0.65
C THR A 40 16.93 12.17 -1.96
N LYS A 41 16.99 13.19 -2.84
CA LYS A 41 17.76 13.14 -4.08
C LYS A 41 19.26 12.93 -3.81
N GLN A 42 19.85 13.63 -2.85
CA GLN A 42 21.26 13.46 -2.49
C GLN A 42 21.58 12.07 -1.95
N ILE A 43 20.69 11.49 -1.13
CA ILE A 43 20.85 10.13 -0.59
C ILE A 43 20.81 9.11 -1.74
N LEU A 44 19.85 9.27 -2.66
CA LEU A 44 19.69 8.38 -3.80
C LEU A 44 20.89 8.44 -4.75
N GLU A 45 21.36 9.64 -5.08
CA GLU A 45 22.55 9.85 -5.92
C GLU A 45 23.80 9.23 -5.28
N ALA A 46 24.02 9.43 -3.98
CA ALA A 46 25.14 8.82 -3.27
C ALA A 46 25.05 7.28 -3.24
N PHE A 47 23.85 6.73 -3.07
CA PHE A 47 23.62 5.28 -3.11
C PHE A 47 23.90 4.69 -4.50
N ILE A 48 23.42 5.34 -5.56
CA ILE A 48 23.63 4.91 -6.95
C ILE A 48 25.12 4.98 -7.30
N GLN A 49 25.80 6.09 -7.00
CA GLN A 49 27.23 6.25 -7.26
C GLN A 49 28.08 5.21 -6.52
N LYS A 50 27.72 4.88 -5.27
CA LYS A 50 28.37 3.83 -4.48
C LYS A 50 28.16 2.44 -5.09
N LYS A 51 26.94 2.14 -5.58
CA LYS A 51 26.61 0.85 -6.22
C LYS A 51 27.28 0.68 -7.59
N LEU A 52 27.51 1.79 -8.30
CA LEU A 52 28.19 1.82 -9.61
C LEU A 52 29.71 2.01 -9.51
N GLY A 53 30.27 2.17 -8.30
CA GLY A 53 31.72 2.29 -8.10
C GLY A 53 32.35 3.59 -8.62
N LEU A 54 31.55 4.62 -8.90
CA LEU A 54 32.02 5.91 -9.44
C LEU A 54 32.62 6.76 -8.32
N LYS A 55 33.92 7.10 -8.41
CA LYS A 55 34.69 7.80 -7.35
C LYS A 55 34.83 9.32 -7.50
N SER A 56 34.32 9.93 -8.57
CA SER A 56 34.46 11.38 -8.80
C SER A 56 33.23 12.16 -8.32
N ASN A 57 33.43 13.10 -7.40
CA ASN A 57 32.42 14.02 -6.83
C ASN A 57 31.27 13.34 -6.06
N MET A 58 31.59 12.56 -5.03
CA MET A 58 30.59 12.02 -4.11
C MET A 58 29.98 13.16 -3.27
N PRO A 59 28.65 13.38 -3.33
CA PRO A 59 27.98 14.32 -2.43
C PRO A 59 28.16 13.85 -0.98
N ARG A 60 28.40 14.79 -0.05
CA ARG A 60 28.52 14.48 1.38
C ARG A 60 27.19 13.88 1.85
N ALA A 61 27.23 12.73 2.51
CA ALA A 61 26.03 12.13 3.10
C ALA A 61 25.42 13.09 4.14
N PRO A 62 24.10 13.33 4.10
CA PRO A 62 23.43 14.18 5.08
C PRO A 62 23.52 13.57 6.47
N SER A 63 23.68 14.41 7.50
CA SER A 63 23.70 13.98 8.89
C SER A 63 22.28 13.67 9.39
N ILE A 64 22.16 12.96 10.52
CA ILE A 64 20.85 12.68 11.15
C ILE A 64 20.09 13.98 11.45
N LEU A 65 20.79 15.04 11.84
CA LEU A 65 20.21 16.37 12.08
C LEU A 65 19.66 17.02 10.80
N ASP A 66 20.22 16.69 9.63
CA ASP A 66 19.73 17.20 8.35
C ASP A 66 18.44 16.50 7.92
N ILE A 67 18.24 15.23 8.30
CA ILE A 67 17.08 14.43 7.90
C ILE A 67 15.84 14.78 8.73
N LEU A 68 16.02 15.17 9.99
CA LEU A 68 14.91 15.45 10.89
C LEU A 68 14.12 16.70 10.48
N PRO A 69 12.78 16.70 10.68
CA PRO A 69 11.95 17.86 10.39
C PRO A 69 12.28 19.01 11.35
N MET A 70 12.43 20.22 10.82
CA MET A 70 12.69 21.41 11.64
C MET A 70 11.41 21.85 12.35
N LYS A 71 11.42 21.95 13.69
CA LYS A 71 10.30 22.51 14.45
C LYS A 71 10.29 24.03 14.30
N MET A 72 9.21 24.60 13.75
CA MET A 72 8.98 26.04 13.79
C MET A 72 8.70 26.48 15.23
N THR A 73 9.57 27.32 15.80
CA THR A 73 9.27 28.07 17.02
C THR A 73 8.49 29.33 16.66
N THR A 74 7.19 29.36 16.98
CA THR A 74 6.34 30.54 16.87
C THR A 74 6.76 31.62 17.89
N PRO A 75 7.04 32.87 17.49
CA PRO A 75 7.19 33.96 18.46
C PRO A 75 5.83 34.45 18.96
N ALA A 76 5.84 34.92 20.20
CA ALA A 76 4.68 35.30 21.00
C ALA A 76 3.86 36.47 20.44
N THR A 77 2.55 36.36 20.64
CA THR A 77 1.49 37.35 20.48
C THR A 77 1.85 38.74 21.03
N THR A 78 1.74 39.77 20.20
CA THR A 78 1.46 41.15 20.65
C THR A 78 0.33 41.72 19.79
N ARG A 79 -0.63 42.36 20.45
CA ARG A 79 -1.94 42.78 19.93
C ARG A 79 -1.98 44.30 19.70
N MET A 80 -2.80 44.70 18.72
CA MET A 80 -3.43 46.02 18.45
C MET A 80 -2.65 47.05 17.60
N PRO A 81 -3.31 48.03 16.93
CA PRO A 81 -4.74 48.20 16.60
C PRO A 81 -5.04 48.49 15.10
N ASP A 82 -6.33 48.59 14.77
CA ASP A 82 -6.92 49.04 13.51
C ASP A 82 -6.38 50.38 12.99
N ILE A 83 -6.06 50.45 11.69
CA ILE A 83 -6.03 51.70 10.90
C ILE A 83 -6.65 51.40 9.53
N VAL A 84 -7.60 52.26 9.17
CA VAL A 84 -8.34 52.31 7.90
C VAL A 84 -7.74 53.47 7.09
N GLU A 85 -7.29 53.24 5.85
CA GLU A 85 -7.06 54.27 4.81
C GLU A 85 -6.84 53.51 3.48
N GLU A 86 -7.86 53.38 2.64
CA GLU A 86 -8.26 54.24 1.51
C GLU A 86 -7.42 54.05 0.22
N LEU A 87 -8.04 53.26 -0.67
CA LEU A 87 -8.13 53.31 -2.14
C LEU A 87 -7.18 54.25 -2.92
N GLU A 88 -6.41 53.65 -3.84
CA GLU A 88 -6.27 54.16 -5.21
C GLU A 88 -6.41 52.99 -6.21
N GLU A 89 -7.47 53.02 -7.00
CA GLU A 89 -7.61 52.30 -8.28
C GLU A 89 -6.89 53.11 -9.35
N ASP A 90 -6.10 52.46 -10.22
CA ASP A 90 -6.36 52.54 -11.66
C ASP A 90 -5.43 51.65 -12.52
N GLN A 91 -6.08 51.06 -13.53
CA GLN A 91 -5.60 50.74 -14.87
C GLN A 91 -4.99 49.34 -15.19
N ASP A 92 -5.61 48.76 -16.22
CA ASP A 92 -5.09 47.77 -17.18
C ASP A 92 -5.42 46.28 -16.93
N LEU A 93 -6.71 45.97 -16.86
CA LEU A 93 -7.28 44.68 -17.29
C LEU A 93 -7.60 44.73 -18.79
N GLU A 94 -6.56 44.69 -19.62
CA GLU A 94 -6.67 44.28 -21.02
C GLU A 94 -5.30 43.72 -21.45
N ASN A 95 -5.21 42.41 -21.73
CA ASN A 95 -4.11 41.64 -22.35
C ASN A 95 -3.68 40.34 -21.62
N LEU A 96 -4.63 39.48 -21.23
CA LEU A 96 -4.35 38.08 -20.90
C LEU A 96 -4.95 37.11 -21.93
N GLU A 97 -4.69 37.38 -23.22
CA GLU A 97 -4.97 36.42 -24.30
C GLU A 97 -3.84 36.34 -25.35
N ASN A 98 -2.62 36.78 -25.04
CA ASN A 98 -1.51 36.76 -26.01
C ASN A 98 -0.14 36.36 -25.40
N LEU A 99 -0.10 35.27 -24.63
CA LEU A 99 1.19 34.65 -24.27
C LEU A 99 1.21 33.11 -24.25
N GLU A 100 0.35 32.49 -25.06
CA GLU A 100 0.44 31.06 -25.40
C GLU A 100 1.04 30.81 -26.79
N ASN A 101 1.88 31.73 -27.28
CA ASN A 101 2.50 31.61 -28.60
C ASN A 101 3.93 32.17 -28.60
N GLN A 102 4.88 31.51 -27.90
CA GLN A 102 6.31 31.63 -28.25
C GLN A 102 7.28 30.63 -27.60
N HIS A 103 6.95 29.33 -27.45
CA HIS A 103 8.02 28.32 -27.36
C HIS A 103 7.57 26.89 -27.67
N LEU A 104 7.03 26.67 -28.87
CA LEU A 104 6.92 25.33 -29.45
C LEU A 104 7.39 25.38 -30.90
N LYS A 105 8.71 25.44 -31.06
CA LYS A 105 9.40 25.17 -32.34
C LYS A 105 10.53 24.21 -32.00
N ASP A 106 10.36 22.98 -32.46
CA ASP A 106 11.39 21.97 -32.79
C ASP A 106 10.87 20.56 -32.44
N ILE A 107 9.86 20.13 -33.18
CA ILE A 107 9.49 18.71 -33.33
C ILE A 107 9.32 18.46 -34.83
N PRO A 108 10.23 17.74 -35.50
CA PRO A 108 9.95 17.21 -36.83
C PRO A 108 9.21 15.87 -36.70
N GLU A 109 8.04 15.79 -37.33
CA GLU A 109 7.26 14.57 -37.53
C GLU A 109 7.72 13.78 -38.79
N PRO A 110 7.27 12.52 -38.98
CA PRO A 110 8.00 11.48 -39.69
C PRO A 110 7.76 11.50 -41.21
N HIS A 111 8.77 11.07 -41.97
CA HIS A 111 8.60 10.65 -43.35
C HIS A 111 9.18 9.26 -43.56
N GLU A 112 8.34 8.36 -44.08
CA GLU A 112 8.66 7.00 -44.48
C GLU A 112 9.34 6.90 -45.86
N LEU A 113 10.25 5.91 -45.93
CA LEU A 113 10.58 4.98 -47.04
C LEU A 113 11.30 5.48 -48.31
N SER A 114 12.51 4.94 -48.53
CA SER A 114 12.77 4.06 -49.69
C SER A 114 14.03 3.20 -49.48
N GLU A 115 14.02 2.04 -50.14
CA GLU A 115 14.95 0.92 -50.06
C GLU A 115 16.27 1.16 -50.82
N ASP A 116 17.38 0.64 -50.28
CA ASP A 116 18.60 0.29 -51.02
C ASP A 116 19.19 -0.99 -50.40
N ASP A 117 19.41 -1.96 -51.27
CA ASP A 117 19.97 -3.29 -51.08
C ASP A 117 21.46 -3.27 -51.43
N SER A 118 22.33 -3.61 -50.47
CA SER A 118 23.64 -4.20 -50.79
C SER A 118 24.30 -4.89 -49.58
N LEU A 119 24.19 -6.23 -49.58
CA LEU A 119 25.02 -7.16 -48.80
C LEU A 119 26.53 -6.96 -49.07
N GLN A 120 27.37 -7.03 -48.02
CA GLN A 120 28.46 -8.02 -47.98
C GLN A 120 29.15 -8.16 -46.60
N SER A 121 29.50 -9.41 -46.35
CA SER A 121 30.10 -10.08 -45.20
C SER A 121 31.54 -9.69 -44.86
N VAL A 122 31.87 -9.60 -43.57
CA VAL A 122 33.16 -10.04 -43.01
C VAL A 122 32.94 -10.60 -41.59
N GLU A 123 33.21 -11.89 -41.40
CA GLU A 123 33.36 -12.54 -40.10
C GLU A 123 34.64 -12.06 -39.40
N SER A 124 34.61 -11.90 -38.07
CA SER A 124 35.67 -12.39 -37.18
C SER A 124 35.34 -12.13 -35.70
N GLU A 125 34.99 -13.21 -35.01
CA GLU A 125 35.53 -13.63 -33.71
C GLU A 125 35.72 -12.54 -32.62
N GLN A 126 34.67 -12.20 -31.87
CA GLN A 126 34.82 -11.75 -30.47
C GLN A 126 33.53 -11.66 -29.61
N ILE A 127 32.48 -12.43 -29.92
CA ILE A 127 31.24 -12.44 -29.11
C ILE A 127 30.85 -13.88 -28.75
N ASP A 128 31.78 -14.62 -28.13
CA ASP A 128 31.49 -15.95 -27.53
C ASP A 128 31.84 -16.02 -26.03
N SER A 129 32.07 -14.90 -25.36
CA SER A 129 32.41 -14.89 -23.92
C SER A 129 31.30 -14.42 -22.96
N ILE A 130 30.10 -14.09 -23.46
CA ILE A 130 28.98 -13.63 -22.61
C ILE A 130 27.79 -14.61 -22.63
N TYR A 131 27.74 -15.55 -23.58
CA TYR A 131 26.73 -16.61 -23.64
C TYR A 131 27.31 -17.99 -23.37
N ASN A 132 28.08 -18.15 -22.27
CA ASN A 132 28.33 -19.48 -21.76
C ASN A 132 27.15 -19.92 -20.89
N THR A 133 26.27 -20.71 -21.48
CA THR A 133 25.27 -21.53 -20.80
C THR A 133 25.96 -22.48 -19.84
N GLN A 134 26.01 -22.11 -18.55
CA GLN A 134 26.11 -23.13 -17.53
C GLN A 134 24.69 -23.68 -17.33
N GLU A 135 24.41 -24.76 -18.05
CA GLU A 135 23.22 -25.60 -17.88
C GLU A 135 22.97 -25.81 -16.39
N CYS A 136 21.81 -25.41 -15.90
CA CYS A 136 21.35 -25.78 -14.57
C CYS A 136 21.01 -27.27 -14.62
N SER A 137 22.03 -28.10 -14.44
CA SER A 137 21.91 -29.54 -14.33
C SER A 137 21.23 -29.89 -13.01
N SER A 138 20.08 -30.56 -13.13
CA SER A 138 19.31 -31.25 -12.08
C SER A 138 18.19 -30.46 -11.40
N CYS A 139 17.05 -30.33 -12.09
CA CYS A 139 15.74 -30.37 -11.45
C CYS A 139 15.36 -31.85 -11.25
N ASN A 140 15.98 -32.51 -10.27
CA ASN A 140 15.42 -33.74 -9.73
C ASN A 140 14.81 -33.38 -8.37
N ASP A 141 13.49 -33.52 -8.30
CA ASP A 141 12.73 -33.55 -7.07
C ASP A 141 13.24 -34.71 -6.21
N ASP A 142 13.90 -34.38 -5.09
CA ASP A 142 13.89 -35.06 -3.79
C ASP A 142 15.15 -34.63 -3.02
N GLU A 143 14.96 -34.25 -1.75
CA GLU A 143 15.97 -33.72 -0.82
C GLU A 143 16.52 -32.30 -1.08
N LEU A 144 15.64 -31.29 -1.01
CA LEU A 144 16.07 -29.95 -0.63
C LEU A 144 16.45 -29.94 0.85
N GLY A 145 17.76 -30.01 1.11
CA GLY A 145 18.36 -29.70 2.40
C GLY A 145 17.78 -28.40 2.96
N VAL A 146 17.19 -28.53 4.16
CA VAL A 146 16.50 -27.45 4.87
C VAL A 146 17.49 -26.30 5.10
N THR A 147 17.45 -25.28 4.24
CA THR A 147 18.05 -24.00 4.61
C THR A 147 17.31 -23.53 5.86
N ARG A 148 18.05 -23.05 6.87
CA ARG A 148 17.53 -22.60 8.17
C ARG A 148 16.45 -21.49 8.08
N TRP A 149 16.14 -21.01 6.88
CA TRP A 149 15.24 -19.91 6.57
C TRP A 149 14.04 -20.30 5.71
N THR A 150 13.75 -21.59 5.52
CA THR A 150 12.48 -22.01 4.91
C THR A 150 11.32 -21.75 5.86
N MET A 151 10.32 -20.98 5.42
CA MET A 151 9.07 -20.81 6.17
C MET A 151 8.43 -22.19 6.38
N PRO A 152 8.19 -22.62 7.64
CA PRO A 152 7.51 -23.89 7.88
C PRO A 152 6.08 -23.77 7.37
N LEU A 153 5.70 -24.69 6.49
CA LEU A 153 4.36 -24.74 5.89
C LEU A 153 3.62 -26.00 6.36
N LEU A 154 2.41 -25.83 6.87
CA LEU A 154 1.47 -26.93 7.09
C LEU A 154 0.77 -27.28 5.77
N LYS A 155 0.86 -28.54 5.32
CA LYS A 155 0.09 -29.01 4.16
C LYS A 155 -1.29 -29.51 4.59
N SER A 156 -2.36 -28.98 4.00
CA SER A 156 -3.73 -29.47 4.16
C SER A 156 -4.40 -29.59 2.80
N GLY A 157 -4.44 -30.81 2.26
CA GLY A 157 -4.94 -31.04 0.90
C GLY A 157 -4.04 -30.35 -0.13
N GLU A 158 -4.64 -29.48 -0.94
CA GLU A 158 -3.97 -28.66 -1.97
C GLU A 158 -3.42 -27.33 -1.43
N LYS A 159 -3.81 -26.94 -0.21
CA LYS A 159 -3.37 -25.70 0.42
C LYS A 159 -2.15 -25.94 1.31
N LYS A 160 -1.27 -24.95 1.36
CA LYS A 160 -0.17 -24.88 2.33
C LYS A 160 -0.33 -23.64 3.18
N TYR A 161 -0.22 -23.76 4.50
CA TYR A 161 -0.45 -22.67 5.43
C TYR A 161 0.83 -22.25 6.16
N TYR A 162 0.98 -20.96 6.39
CA TYR A 162 2.04 -20.36 7.18
C TYR A 162 1.45 -19.58 8.36
N LEU A 163 2.01 -19.77 9.56
CA LEU A 163 1.61 -18.99 10.74
C LEU A 163 2.48 -17.74 10.88
N GLY A 164 1.87 -16.57 10.72
CA GLY A 164 2.47 -15.27 11.01
C GLY A 164 2.53 -14.99 12.50
N ILE A 165 3.38 -15.71 13.23
CA ILE A 165 3.53 -15.60 14.71
C ILE A 165 4.67 -14.68 15.16
N PHE A 166 5.44 -14.12 14.23
CA PHE A 166 6.60 -13.28 14.55
C PHE A 166 6.23 -11.86 14.99
N PHE A 167 5.03 -11.39 14.64
CA PHE A 167 4.50 -10.09 15.05
C PHE A 167 2.97 -10.08 14.91
N LYS A 168 2.31 -9.18 15.65
CA LYS A 168 0.87 -8.93 15.52
C LYS A 168 0.62 -7.81 14.51
N ALA A 169 -0.50 -7.90 13.82
CA ALA A 169 -0.88 -6.97 12.76
C ALA A 169 -2.39 -6.79 12.70
N ASN A 170 -2.84 -5.62 12.27
CA ASN A 170 -4.21 -5.45 11.82
C ASN A 170 -4.50 -6.23 10.54
N TRP A 171 -5.78 -6.44 10.24
CA TRP A 171 -6.20 -7.32 9.15
C TRP A 171 -5.61 -6.89 7.79
N PHE A 172 -5.59 -5.58 7.51
CA PHE A 172 -5.03 -5.03 6.28
C PHE A 172 -3.52 -5.25 6.16
N LYS A 173 -2.77 -5.04 7.25
CA LYS A 173 -1.32 -5.25 7.30
C LYS A 173 -0.97 -6.73 7.16
N ALA A 174 -1.76 -7.62 7.79
CA ALA A 174 -1.61 -9.06 7.65
C ALA A 174 -1.86 -9.52 6.20
N GLN A 175 -2.92 -9.02 5.57
CA GLN A 175 -3.23 -9.27 4.16
C GLN A 175 -2.07 -8.85 3.25
N GLN A 176 -1.52 -7.64 3.46
CA GLN A 176 -0.40 -7.14 2.66
C GLN A 176 0.88 -7.94 2.89
N TYR A 177 1.14 -8.40 4.13
CA TYR A 177 2.27 -9.26 4.43
C TYR A 177 2.19 -10.59 3.68
N CYS A 178 1.05 -11.29 3.74
CA CYS A 178 0.87 -12.55 3.01
C CYS A 178 1.08 -12.32 1.50
N ARG A 179 0.49 -11.25 0.93
CA ARG A 179 0.62 -10.90 -0.49
C ARG A 179 2.06 -10.61 -0.90
N PHE A 180 2.82 -9.90 -0.06
CA PHE A 180 4.23 -9.62 -0.31
C PHE A 180 5.05 -10.90 -0.48
N HIS A 181 4.67 -11.98 0.22
CA HIS A 181 5.30 -13.29 0.11
C HIS A 181 4.67 -14.22 -0.94
N GLY A 182 3.83 -13.69 -1.85
CA GLY A 182 3.14 -14.50 -2.86
C GLY A 182 2.07 -15.43 -2.27
N MET A 183 1.53 -15.08 -1.11
CA MET A 183 0.48 -15.81 -0.39
C MET A 183 -0.77 -14.93 -0.25
N HIS A 184 -1.84 -15.49 0.31
CA HIS A 184 -3.02 -14.74 0.75
C HIS A 184 -3.29 -15.02 2.22
N LEU A 185 -4.10 -14.20 2.91
CA LEU A 185 -4.65 -14.67 4.20
C LEU A 185 -5.46 -15.96 3.96
N ALA A 186 -5.48 -16.85 4.93
CA ALA A 186 -6.08 -18.17 4.78
C ALA A 186 -7.58 -18.10 4.46
N SER A 187 -8.04 -18.98 3.59
CA SER A 187 -9.45 -19.28 3.39
C SER A 187 -9.75 -20.69 3.91
N ILE A 188 -10.90 -20.87 4.53
CA ILE A 188 -11.29 -22.14 5.15
C ILE A 188 -12.56 -22.63 4.48
N SER A 189 -12.44 -23.71 3.71
CA SER A 189 -13.56 -24.26 2.92
C SER A 189 -14.21 -25.50 3.53
N SER A 190 -13.68 -26.03 4.62
CA SER A 190 -14.19 -27.26 5.23
C SER A 190 -13.84 -27.37 6.72
N GLN A 191 -14.63 -28.19 7.44
CA GLN A 191 -14.33 -28.55 8.83
C GLN A 191 -12.94 -29.18 8.96
N GLN A 192 -12.57 -30.05 8.02
CA GLN A 192 -11.27 -30.71 8.04
C GLN A 192 -10.10 -29.71 7.94
N GLU A 193 -10.24 -28.66 7.11
CA GLU A 193 -9.24 -27.59 7.06
C GLU A 193 -9.14 -26.84 8.39
N ASN A 194 -10.29 -26.49 8.99
CA ASN A 194 -10.32 -25.82 10.29
C ASN A 194 -9.66 -26.65 11.39
N ASP A 195 -9.98 -27.95 11.47
CA ASP A 195 -9.44 -28.85 12.50
C ASP A 195 -7.92 -29.02 12.36
N LYS A 196 -7.41 -29.09 11.13
CA LYS A 196 -5.96 -29.16 10.86
C LYS A 196 -5.25 -27.87 11.25
N LEU A 197 -5.84 -26.71 10.94
CA LEU A 197 -5.30 -25.42 11.38
C LEU A 197 -5.31 -25.30 12.90
N GLU A 198 -6.39 -25.71 13.55
CA GLU A 198 -6.50 -25.75 15.01
C GLU A 198 -5.40 -26.60 15.64
N GLN A 199 -5.23 -27.83 15.15
CA GLN A 199 -4.17 -28.70 15.64
C GLN A 199 -2.79 -28.07 15.44
N TYR A 200 -2.52 -27.50 14.27
CA TYR A 200 -1.22 -26.90 13.98
C TYR A 200 -0.91 -25.68 14.86
N VAL A 201 -1.89 -24.83 15.12
CA VAL A 201 -1.76 -23.68 16.02
C VAL A 201 -1.55 -24.16 17.48
N LYS A 202 -2.27 -25.19 17.91
CA LYS A 202 -2.10 -25.81 19.24
C LYS A 202 -0.72 -26.42 19.41
N ASP A 203 -0.26 -27.20 18.44
CA ASP A 203 1.06 -27.86 18.45
C ASP A 203 2.20 -26.83 18.42
N SER A 204 1.96 -25.66 17.82
CA SER A 204 2.90 -24.53 17.83
C SER A 204 2.92 -23.76 19.17
N GLY A 205 2.02 -24.07 20.11
CA GLY A 205 1.92 -23.41 21.42
C GLY A 205 1.06 -22.14 21.45
N TYR A 206 0.35 -21.82 20.36
CA TYR A 206 -0.45 -20.60 20.21
C TYR A 206 -1.97 -20.85 20.26
N GLY A 207 -2.42 -22.00 20.78
CA GLY A 207 -3.83 -22.42 20.78
C GLY A 207 -4.82 -21.54 21.57
N ARG A 208 -4.36 -20.47 22.22
CA ARG A 208 -5.17 -19.46 22.93
C ARG A 208 -5.10 -18.08 22.29
N GLU A 209 -4.30 -17.91 21.24
CA GLU A 209 -4.14 -16.64 20.55
C GLU A 209 -5.16 -16.51 19.41
N HIS A 210 -5.27 -15.29 18.90
CA HIS A 210 -6.18 -14.91 17.83
C HIS A 210 -5.45 -14.87 16.50
N PHE A 211 -6.12 -15.31 15.44
CA PHE A 211 -5.53 -15.40 14.11
C PHE A 211 -6.45 -14.85 13.02
N TRP A 212 -5.99 -13.81 12.31
CA TRP A 212 -6.68 -13.35 11.11
C TRP A 212 -6.73 -14.40 10.00
N THR A 213 -7.87 -14.41 9.32
CA THR A 213 -8.12 -15.13 8.07
C THR A 213 -8.51 -14.13 6.98
N SER A 214 -8.73 -14.60 5.74
CA SER A 214 -9.17 -13.74 4.63
C SER A 214 -10.67 -13.42 4.64
N GLY A 215 -11.43 -13.89 5.63
CA GLY A 215 -12.87 -13.71 5.69
C GLY A 215 -13.22 -12.27 6.08
N THR A 216 -14.13 -11.65 5.32
CA THR A 216 -14.62 -10.30 5.59
C THR A 216 -15.94 -10.04 4.88
N ASP A 217 -16.75 -9.15 5.44
CA ASP A 217 -17.97 -8.60 4.86
C ASP A 217 -17.87 -7.08 4.63
N LEU A 218 -16.66 -6.50 4.66
CA LEU A 218 -16.39 -5.09 4.34
C LEU A 218 -16.99 -4.61 3.01
N ALA A 219 -17.23 -5.52 2.06
CA ALA A 219 -17.83 -5.21 0.77
C ALA A 219 -19.36 -5.10 0.85
N GLU A 220 -20.00 -5.92 1.70
CA GLU A 220 -21.44 -6.00 1.87
C GLU A 220 -21.75 -6.60 3.25
N GLU A 221 -22.13 -5.73 4.19
CA GLU A 221 -22.46 -6.08 5.58
C GLU A 221 -23.38 -7.31 5.68
N GLY A 222 -23.01 -8.28 6.52
CA GLY A 222 -23.73 -9.54 6.70
C GLY A 222 -23.47 -10.60 5.64
N ASN A 223 -22.72 -10.28 4.57
CA ASN A 223 -22.30 -11.24 3.54
C ASN A 223 -20.78 -11.40 3.53
N PHE A 224 -20.30 -12.45 4.21
CA PHE A 224 -18.88 -12.75 4.27
C PHE A 224 -18.37 -13.45 3.00
N PHE A 225 -17.20 -12.99 2.54
CA PHE A 225 -16.44 -13.58 1.44
C PHE A 225 -14.99 -13.83 1.84
N TRP A 226 -14.37 -14.82 1.21
CA TRP A 226 -12.93 -15.07 1.33
C TRP A 226 -12.17 -14.18 0.35
N MET A 227 -11.49 -13.16 0.85
CA MET A 227 -10.68 -12.25 0.00
C MET A 227 -9.52 -12.95 -0.71
N ALA A 228 -9.12 -14.15 -0.26
CA ALA A 228 -8.10 -14.96 -0.94
C ALA A 228 -8.56 -15.53 -2.28
N ASN A 229 -9.86 -15.77 -2.47
CA ASN A 229 -10.39 -16.46 -3.65
C ASN A 229 -11.67 -15.83 -4.23
N GLY A 230 -12.19 -14.78 -3.61
CA GLY A 230 -13.40 -14.06 -4.04
C GLY A 230 -14.70 -14.85 -3.90
N ARG A 231 -14.71 -15.98 -3.18
CA ARG A 231 -15.90 -16.83 -3.02
C ARG A 231 -16.61 -16.53 -1.70
N PRO A 232 -17.95 -16.65 -1.67
CA PRO A 232 -18.70 -16.58 -0.42
C PRO A 232 -18.33 -17.73 0.52
N LEU A 233 -18.65 -17.59 1.80
CA LEU A 233 -18.54 -18.68 2.75
C LEU A 233 -19.43 -19.86 2.34
N THR A 234 -18.83 -21.04 2.21
CA THR A 234 -19.52 -22.32 1.93
C THR A 234 -19.57 -23.24 3.15
N PHE A 235 -18.74 -22.94 4.14
CA PHE A 235 -18.61 -23.59 5.42
C PHE A 235 -18.55 -22.48 6.47
N VAL A 236 -19.12 -22.73 7.65
CA VAL A 236 -19.12 -21.79 8.77
C VAL A 236 -18.81 -22.52 10.07
N ASN A 237 -17.98 -21.91 10.92
CA ASN A 237 -17.63 -22.45 12.24
C ASN A 237 -17.60 -21.35 13.31
N TRP A 238 -18.62 -20.49 13.30
CA TRP A 238 -18.76 -19.39 14.24
C TRP A 238 -18.79 -19.85 15.71
N ASN A 239 -18.24 -19.01 16.58
CA ASN A 239 -18.45 -19.12 18.02
C ASN A 239 -19.92 -18.88 18.36
N ALA A 240 -20.33 -19.34 19.55
CA ALA A 240 -21.72 -19.18 19.97
C ALA A 240 -22.03 -17.68 20.15
N GLY A 241 -22.95 -17.16 19.34
CA GLY A 241 -23.31 -15.75 19.31
C GLY A 241 -22.73 -14.96 18.14
N GLU A 242 -21.81 -15.55 17.37
CA GLU A 242 -21.16 -14.89 16.23
C GLU A 242 -21.78 -15.30 14.87
N PRO A 243 -21.65 -14.45 13.84
CA PRO A 243 -21.13 -13.09 13.91
C PRO A 243 -22.15 -12.14 14.57
N ASN A 244 -21.68 -11.22 15.41
CA ASN A 244 -22.57 -10.35 16.19
C ASN A 244 -22.54 -8.88 15.70
N ASN A 245 -21.58 -8.53 14.85
CA ASN A 245 -21.29 -7.20 14.36
C ASN A 245 -21.31 -6.14 15.47
N PHE A 246 -20.48 -6.33 16.50
CA PHE A 246 -20.46 -5.43 17.64
C PHE A 246 -20.02 -4.03 17.22
N ARG A 247 -20.77 -3.02 17.64
CA ARG A 247 -20.39 -1.62 17.43
C ARG A 247 -19.69 -1.07 18.67
N TYR A 248 -18.41 -0.74 18.50
CA TYR A 248 -17.57 -0.16 19.54
C TYR A 248 -17.86 1.33 19.76
N GLU A 249 -17.45 1.87 20.92
CA GLU A 249 -17.69 3.28 21.28
C GLU A 249 -17.06 4.28 20.30
N ASN A 250 -15.96 3.89 19.65
CA ASN A 250 -15.28 4.66 18.61
C ASN A 250 -16.02 4.62 17.24
N GLY A 251 -17.12 3.87 17.14
CA GLY A 251 -17.90 3.68 15.92
C GLY A 251 -17.35 2.61 14.99
N GLU A 252 -16.31 1.85 15.38
CA GLU A 252 -15.87 0.68 14.62
C GLU A 252 -16.86 -0.49 14.78
N GLU A 253 -16.99 -1.26 13.70
CA GLU A 253 -17.88 -2.41 13.55
C GLU A 253 -17.03 -3.64 13.18
N GLU A 254 -17.53 -4.84 13.49
CA GLU A 254 -16.79 -6.09 13.34
C GLU A 254 -16.94 -6.65 11.94
N ASN A 255 -15.96 -6.42 11.07
CA ASN A 255 -16.05 -6.79 9.65
C ASN A 255 -14.97 -7.80 9.20
N CYS A 256 -14.11 -8.25 10.11
CA CYS A 256 -12.96 -9.11 9.79
C CYS A 256 -12.99 -10.40 10.60
N LEU A 257 -12.81 -11.53 9.90
CA LEU A 257 -12.92 -12.86 10.49
C LEU A 257 -11.58 -13.31 11.09
N GLU A 258 -11.58 -13.58 12.40
CA GLU A 258 -10.50 -14.23 13.12
C GLU A 258 -10.88 -15.64 13.61
N LEU A 259 -9.85 -16.45 13.87
CA LEU A 259 -9.95 -17.68 14.65
C LEU A 259 -9.64 -17.37 16.11
N TRP A 260 -10.54 -17.78 17.01
CA TRP A 260 -10.40 -17.59 18.44
C TRP A 260 -11.02 -18.76 19.23
N ASN A 261 -10.27 -19.22 20.23
CA ASN A 261 -10.72 -20.22 21.19
C ASN A 261 -11.30 -19.55 22.44
N ARG A 262 -12.57 -19.13 22.36
CA ARG A 262 -13.26 -18.39 23.45
C ARG A 262 -13.59 -19.27 24.66
N ASP A 263 -14.15 -20.46 24.41
CA ASP A 263 -14.77 -21.29 25.46
C ASP A 263 -14.06 -22.66 25.65
N ASP A 264 -12.77 -22.77 25.30
CA ASP A 264 -12.03 -24.05 25.23
C ASP A 264 -12.68 -25.10 24.29
N LYS A 265 -13.51 -24.64 23.34
CA LYS A 265 -14.24 -25.47 22.35
C LYS A 265 -13.55 -25.55 21.00
N GLY A 266 -12.31 -25.08 20.90
CA GLY A 266 -11.51 -25.10 19.67
C GLY A 266 -11.41 -23.73 19.00
N LEU A 267 -10.62 -23.65 17.93
CA LEU A 267 -10.45 -22.41 17.15
C LEU A 267 -11.65 -22.23 16.23
N LYS A 268 -12.60 -21.44 16.72
CA LYS A 268 -13.84 -21.08 16.05
C LYS A 268 -13.79 -19.64 15.58
N TRP A 269 -14.74 -19.27 14.74
CA TRP A 269 -14.71 -17.98 14.05
C TRP A 269 -15.35 -16.90 14.90
N ASN A 270 -14.78 -15.71 14.84
CA ASN A 270 -15.28 -14.50 15.44
C ASN A 270 -15.12 -13.37 14.41
N ASP A 271 -16.13 -12.54 14.25
CA ASP A 271 -15.97 -11.24 13.62
C ASP A 271 -15.36 -10.28 14.64
N SER A 272 -14.42 -9.46 14.21
CA SER A 272 -13.72 -8.52 15.09
C SER A 272 -13.40 -7.25 14.29
N PRO A 273 -13.15 -6.11 14.97
CA PRO A 273 -12.75 -4.90 14.27
C PRO A 273 -11.44 -5.15 13.51
N CYS A 274 -11.43 -4.80 12.22
CA CYS A 274 -10.29 -5.02 11.34
C CYS A 274 -9.01 -4.28 11.80
N SER A 275 -9.16 -3.29 12.68
CA SER A 275 -8.10 -2.49 13.28
C SER A 275 -7.28 -3.23 14.35
N PHE A 276 -7.82 -4.29 14.94
CA PHE A 276 -7.18 -5.02 16.04
C PHE A 276 -5.90 -5.74 15.61
N GLU A 277 -4.88 -5.74 16.46
CA GLU A 277 -3.62 -6.42 16.17
C GLU A 277 -3.62 -7.85 16.71
N THR A 278 -3.63 -8.82 15.81
CA THR A 278 -3.60 -10.26 16.13
C THR A 278 -2.52 -10.96 15.30
N TYR A 279 -2.30 -12.27 15.54
CA TYR A 279 -1.50 -13.07 14.62
C TYR A 279 -2.32 -13.40 13.37
N PHE A 280 -1.74 -14.06 12.38
CA PHE A 280 -2.45 -14.32 11.14
C PHE A 280 -1.98 -15.60 10.48
N ILE A 281 -2.83 -16.16 9.61
CA ILE A 281 -2.52 -17.38 8.86
C ILE A 281 -2.50 -17.00 7.38
N CYS A 282 -1.38 -17.25 6.71
CA CYS A 282 -1.30 -17.15 5.26
C CYS A 282 -1.54 -18.51 4.61
N GLU A 283 -2.04 -18.52 3.38
CA GLU A 283 -2.16 -19.69 2.52
C GLU A 283 -1.47 -19.50 1.17
N VAL A 284 -0.85 -20.57 0.70
CA VAL A 284 -0.40 -20.74 -0.69
C VAL A 284 -1.37 -21.69 -1.36
N ARG A 285 -1.87 -21.29 -2.54
CA ARG A 285 -2.62 -22.18 -3.43
C ARG A 285 -1.63 -22.95 -4.30
N SER A 286 -1.80 -24.27 -4.36
CA SER A 286 -1.15 -25.07 -5.39
C SER A 286 -2.06 -25.00 -6.61
N ASP A 287 -1.80 -24.05 -7.51
CA ASP A 287 -2.48 -24.00 -8.81
C ASP A 287 -1.96 -25.10 -9.74
#